data_AF-A0A2A3XS81-F1
#
_entry.id   AF-A0A2A3XS81-F1
#
_cell.length_a   1.000
_cell.length_b   1.000
_cell.length_c   1.000
_cell.angle_alpha   90.00
_cell.angle_beta   90.00
_cell.angle_gamma   90.00
#
_symmetry.space_group_name_H-M   'P 1'
#
loop_
_entity.id
_entity.type
_entity.pdbx_description
1 polymer ?
#
loop_
_entity_poly.entity_id
_entity_poly.type
_entity_poly.pdbx_seq_one_letter_code
_entity_poly.pdbx_strand_id
1 'polypeptide(L)'
;MNKALFTYSQEAVFGPTEEHKFTADQFRQVLGGGVLGSLGATDLVAVPGTHQCGGLMFTARVLPMTKGGKRGTQPRKMAVMVSLTAADEIDLEVREVARGTEHAKIEGIYIDNLGRAALAVDYDGREVLNPRYWTK
;
A
#
# COMPACT_ATOMS: atom_id res chain seq x y z
N MET A 1 -0.08 -13.76 8.64
CA MET A 1 -1.27 -13.56 7.79
C MET A 1 -2.03 -12.35 8.32
N ASN A 2 -1.91 -11.19 7.67
CA ASN A 2 -2.37 -9.86 8.11
C ASN A 2 -3.81 -9.50 7.65
N LYS A 3 -4.67 -10.50 7.44
CA LYS A 3 -6.01 -10.30 6.84
C LYS A 3 -6.94 -9.38 7.65
N ALA A 4 -6.70 -9.19 8.95
CA ALA A 4 -7.52 -8.34 9.81
C ALA A 4 -7.20 -6.83 9.72
N LEU A 5 -6.13 -6.43 9.01
CA LEU A 5 -5.74 -5.02 8.93
C LEU A 5 -6.54 -4.22 7.90
N PHE A 6 -6.97 -4.87 6.83
CA PHE A 6 -7.73 -4.23 5.75
C PHE A 6 -9.13 -4.81 5.68
N THR A 7 -10.10 -3.95 5.38
CA THR A 7 -11.49 -4.39 5.21
C THR A 7 -11.67 -4.89 3.79
N TYR A 8 -12.25 -6.07 3.64
CA TYR A 8 -12.65 -6.65 2.37
C TYR A 8 -14.18 -6.71 2.32
N SER A 9 -14.78 -6.64 1.13
CA SER A 9 -16.21 -7.00 0.98
C SER A 9 -16.42 -8.45 1.43
N GLN A 10 -17.59 -8.77 2.01
CA GLN A 10 -17.86 -10.06 2.67
C GLN A 10 -17.73 -11.29 1.75
N GLU A 11 -17.61 -11.10 0.44
CA GLU A 11 -17.39 -12.15 -0.57
C GLU A 11 -15.93 -12.62 -0.68
N ALA A 12 -14.97 -11.95 -0.03
CA ALA A 12 -13.52 -12.19 -0.11
C ALA A 12 -12.99 -13.47 0.56
N VAL A 13 -13.86 -14.45 0.81
CA VAL A 13 -13.54 -15.69 1.57
C VAL A 13 -12.75 -16.69 0.71
N PHE A 14 -12.82 -16.59 -0.61
CA PHE A 14 -12.00 -17.38 -1.53
C PHE A 14 -10.64 -16.68 -1.74
N GLY A 15 -9.55 -17.44 -1.77
CA GLY A 15 -8.20 -16.91 -2.02
C GLY A 15 -8.08 -16.17 -3.36
N PRO A 16 -6.93 -15.52 -3.65
CA PRO A 16 -6.74 -14.82 -4.92
C PRO A 16 -6.94 -15.77 -6.13
N THR A 17 -7.76 -15.35 -7.08
CA THR A 17 -7.96 -16.00 -8.38
C THR A 17 -6.75 -15.75 -9.29
N GLU A 18 -6.72 -16.38 -10.46
CA GLU A 18 -5.68 -16.09 -11.47
C GLU A 18 -5.73 -14.63 -11.96
N GLU A 19 -6.94 -14.06 -12.10
CA GLU A 19 -7.11 -12.63 -12.43
C GLU A 19 -6.52 -11.73 -11.35
N HIS A 20 -6.74 -12.04 -10.07
CA HIS A 20 -6.13 -11.29 -8.97
C HIS A 20 -4.60 -11.37 -8.99
N LYS A 21 -4.04 -12.55 -9.34
CA LYS A 21 -2.59 -12.73 -9.45
C LYS A 21 -2.02 -11.94 -10.63
N PHE A 22 -2.71 -11.93 -11.77
CA PHE A 22 -2.33 -11.14 -12.94
C PHE A 22 -2.23 -9.65 -12.60
N THR A 23 -3.26 -9.08 -11.95
CA THR A 23 -3.25 -7.68 -11.49
C THR A 23 -2.11 -7.43 -10.50
N ALA A 24 -1.89 -8.33 -9.53
CA ALA A 24 -0.80 -8.20 -8.58
C ALA A 24 0.58 -8.21 -9.24
N ASP A 25 0.77 -9.01 -10.29
CA ASP A 25 2.02 -9.07 -11.05
C ASP A 25 2.24 -7.80 -11.89
N GLN A 26 1.17 -7.21 -12.45
CA GLN A 26 1.26 -5.89 -13.09
C GLN A 26 1.71 -4.81 -12.08
N PHE A 27 1.12 -4.78 -10.88
CA PHE A 27 1.55 -3.86 -9.82
C PHE A 27 3.01 -4.08 -9.41
N ARG A 28 3.45 -5.34 -9.27
CA ARG A 28 4.86 -5.67 -8.98
C ARG A 28 5.79 -5.17 -10.07
N GLN A 29 5.43 -5.33 -11.34
CA GLN A 29 6.23 -4.88 -12.48
C GLN A 29 6.37 -3.35 -12.50
N VAL A 30 5.25 -2.64 -12.30
CA VAL A 30 5.21 -1.16 -12.33
C VAL A 30 5.93 -0.54 -11.15
N LEU A 31 5.77 -1.09 -9.94
CA LEU A 31 6.57 -0.66 -8.79
C LEU A 31 8.07 -0.95 -9.04
N GLY A 32 8.36 -2.13 -9.58
CA GLY A 32 9.73 -2.54 -9.91
C GLY A 32 10.63 -2.68 -8.68
N GLY A 33 11.85 -3.18 -8.90
CA GLY A 33 12.81 -3.43 -7.82
C GLY A 33 13.28 -2.17 -7.09
N GLY A 34 13.32 -1.03 -7.77
CA GLY A 34 13.75 0.25 -7.19
C GLY A 34 12.79 0.74 -6.10
N VAL A 35 11.50 0.83 -6.40
CA VAL A 35 10.49 1.30 -5.42
C VAL A 35 10.32 0.30 -4.29
N LEU A 36 10.19 -0.99 -4.62
CA LEU A 36 10.04 -2.05 -3.62
C LEU A 36 11.26 -2.13 -2.69
N GLY A 37 12.46 -1.98 -3.25
CA GLY A 37 13.71 -1.93 -2.48
C GLY A 37 13.78 -0.73 -1.55
N SER A 38 13.43 0.47 -2.03
CA SER A 38 13.40 1.69 -1.21
C SER A 38 12.44 1.56 -0.03
N LEU A 39 11.28 0.94 -0.22
CA LEU A 39 10.29 0.70 0.86
C LEU A 39 10.69 -0.42 1.83
N GLY A 40 11.77 -1.15 1.54
CA GLY A 40 12.14 -2.37 2.25
C GLY A 40 11.04 -3.42 2.19
N ALA A 41 10.43 -3.60 1.01
CA ALA A 41 9.27 -4.43 0.82
C ALA A 41 9.56 -5.93 1.10
N THR A 42 8.72 -6.57 1.91
CA THR A 42 8.76 -8.02 2.17
C THR A 42 7.37 -8.63 2.06
N ASP A 43 7.30 -9.96 2.00
CA ASP A 43 6.05 -10.72 2.06
C ASP A 43 5.02 -10.33 0.98
N LEU A 44 5.50 -10.08 -0.24
CA LEU A 44 4.65 -9.69 -1.36
C LEU A 44 3.67 -10.81 -1.70
N VAL A 45 2.38 -10.54 -1.61
CA VAL A 45 1.32 -11.52 -1.82
C VAL A 45 0.22 -10.94 -2.69
N ALA A 46 -0.24 -11.73 -3.66
CA ALA A 46 -1.44 -11.42 -4.42
C ALA A 46 -2.67 -11.59 -3.53
N VAL A 47 -3.60 -10.65 -3.60
CA VAL A 47 -4.84 -10.65 -2.82
C VAL A 47 -6.00 -10.23 -3.72
N PRO A 48 -7.25 -10.51 -3.35
CA PRO A 48 -8.40 -9.94 -4.04
C PRO A 48 -8.44 -8.40 -4.02
N GLY A 49 -7.77 -7.78 -3.05
CA GLY A 49 -7.82 -6.32 -2.85
C GLY A 49 -9.14 -5.86 -2.23
N THR A 50 -9.22 -4.58 -1.89
CA THR A 50 -10.39 -3.99 -1.23
C THR A 50 -11.66 -4.11 -2.08
N HIS A 51 -11.52 -3.96 -3.40
CA HIS A 51 -12.63 -3.96 -4.36
C HIS A 51 -12.85 -5.30 -5.08
N GLN A 52 -12.13 -6.35 -4.70
CA GLN A 52 -12.18 -7.67 -5.37
C GLN A 52 -11.79 -7.64 -6.86
N CYS A 53 -11.02 -6.64 -7.31
CA CYS A 53 -10.50 -6.55 -8.68
C CYS A 53 -9.02 -6.96 -8.76
N GLY A 54 -8.48 -7.53 -7.69
CA GLY A 54 -7.08 -7.87 -7.56
C GLY A 54 -6.26 -6.79 -6.85
N GLY A 55 -5.20 -7.23 -6.20
CA GLY A 55 -4.35 -6.36 -5.42
C GLY A 55 -3.04 -7.01 -5.03
N LEU A 56 -2.10 -6.16 -4.65
CA LEU A 56 -0.80 -6.54 -4.12
C LEU A 56 -0.70 -6.06 -2.68
N MET A 57 -0.49 -6.99 -1.75
CA MET A 57 -0.19 -6.68 -0.37
C MET A 57 1.27 -6.98 -0.06
N PHE A 58 1.94 -6.12 0.70
CA PHE A 58 3.30 -6.34 1.18
C PHE A 58 3.54 -5.61 2.49
N THR A 59 4.65 -5.94 3.16
CA THR A 59 5.10 -5.21 4.34
C THR A 59 6.19 -4.22 3.94
N ALA A 60 6.12 -2.99 4.42
CA ALA A 60 7.15 -1.96 4.27
C ALA A 60 7.68 -1.50 5.63
N ARG A 61 8.80 -0.77 5.64
CA ARG A 61 9.34 -0.14 6.85
C ARG A 61 9.32 1.38 6.72
N VAL A 62 8.37 2.02 7.39
CA VAL A 62 8.13 3.46 7.25
C VAL A 62 8.20 4.12 8.63
N LEU A 63 8.73 5.33 8.70
CA LEU A 63 8.68 6.15 9.91
C LEU A 63 7.24 6.68 10.11
N PRO A 64 6.51 6.26 11.16
CA PRO A 64 5.13 6.69 11.34
C PRO A 64 5.05 8.14 11.83
N MET A 65 3.87 8.74 11.68
CA MET A 65 3.52 9.96 12.42
C MET A 65 3.07 9.60 13.83
N THR A 66 3.51 10.37 14.81
CA THR A 66 3.04 10.27 16.19
C THR A 66 1.69 10.96 16.34
N LYS A 67 0.94 10.64 17.41
CA LYS A 67 -0.33 11.30 17.74
C LYS A 67 -0.21 12.84 17.85
N GLY A 68 0.97 13.34 18.21
CA GLY A 68 1.26 14.78 18.31
C GLY A 68 1.71 15.42 16.99
N GLY A 69 1.58 14.74 15.84
CA GLY A 69 1.90 15.29 14.53
C GLY A 69 3.40 15.42 14.23
N LYS A 70 4.27 14.77 15.02
CA LYS A 70 5.72 14.70 14.77
C LYS A 70 6.10 13.35 14.16
N ARG A 71 7.18 13.30 13.38
CA ARG A 71 7.76 12.05 12.89
C ARG A 71 8.24 11.19 14.07
N GLY A 72 7.98 9.89 14.00
CA GLY A 72 8.52 8.92 14.94
C GLY A 72 10.05 8.85 14.86
N THR A 73 10.67 8.27 15.89
CA THR A 73 12.14 8.12 15.96
C THR A 73 12.64 6.79 15.40
N GLN A 74 11.75 5.85 15.10
CA GLN A 74 12.10 4.51 14.62
C GLN A 74 11.10 4.04 13.56
N PRO A 75 11.57 3.42 12.45
CA PRO A 75 10.70 2.85 11.43
C PRO A 75 9.84 1.71 12.00
N ARG A 76 8.59 1.62 11.56
CA ARG A 76 7.65 0.55 11.94
C ARG A 76 7.28 -0.30 10.74
N LYS A 77 6.89 -1.54 11.03
CA LYS A 77 6.31 -2.43 10.01
C LYS A 77 4.93 -1.91 9.63
N MET A 78 4.79 -1.55 8.36
CA MET A 78 3.53 -1.14 7.77
C MET A 78 3.05 -2.21 6.82
N ALA A 79 1.76 -2.53 6.85
CA ALA A 79 1.13 -3.27 5.78
C ALA A 79 0.74 -2.26 4.70
N VAL A 80 1.10 -2.54 3.46
CA VAL A 80 0.73 -1.76 2.28
C VAL A 80 -0.20 -2.62 1.44
N MET A 81 -1.35 -2.06 1.09
CA MET A 81 -2.34 -2.64 0.19
C MET A 81 -2.43 -1.76 -1.05
N VAL A 82 -2.18 -2.35 -2.21
CA VAL A 82 -2.44 -1.74 -3.52
C VAL A 82 -3.61 -2.50 -4.13
N SER A 83 -4.73 -1.85 -4.39
CA SER A 83 -5.95 -2.48 -4.91
C SER A 83 -6.40 -1.82 -6.20
N LEU A 84 -6.76 -2.64 -7.19
CA LEU A 84 -7.49 -2.16 -8.36
C LEU A 84 -8.95 -1.89 -7.98
N THR A 85 -9.51 -0.82 -8.51
CA THR A 85 -10.94 -0.47 -8.40
C THR A 85 -11.70 -0.95 -9.63
N ALA A 86 -13.03 -0.98 -9.56
CA ALA A 86 -13.87 -1.29 -10.73
C ALA A 86 -13.80 -0.23 -11.85
N ALA A 87 -13.25 0.95 -11.56
CA ALA A 87 -13.09 2.05 -12.52
C ALA A 87 -11.70 2.04 -13.22
N ASP A 88 -10.92 0.97 -13.04
CA ASP A 88 -9.52 0.87 -13.51
C ASP A 88 -8.57 1.90 -12.88
N GLU A 89 -8.97 2.44 -11.73
CA GLU A 89 -8.12 3.25 -10.86
C GLU A 89 -7.53 2.39 -9.75
N ILE A 90 -6.51 2.91 -9.06
CA ILE A 90 -5.78 2.19 -8.02
C ILE A 90 -5.90 2.94 -6.70
N ASP A 91 -6.12 2.18 -5.63
CA ASP A 91 -6.05 2.67 -4.27
C ASP A 91 -4.81 2.10 -3.57
N LEU A 92 -4.07 2.96 -2.87
CA LEU A 92 -2.94 2.61 -2.02
C LEU A 92 -3.26 2.95 -0.57
N GLU A 93 -3.27 1.95 0.29
CA GLU A 93 -3.58 2.08 1.71
C GLU A 93 -2.45 1.50 2.57
N VAL A 94 -2.03 2.25 3.58
CA VAL A 94 -0.90 1.91 4.45
C VAL A 94 -1.35 1.93 5.89
N ARG A 95 -1.16 0.82 6.60
CA ARG A 95 -1.55 0.67 8.01
C ARG A 95 -0.41 0.15 8.85
N GLU A 96 -0.29 0.63 10.09
CA GLU A 96 0.67 0.07 11.05
C GLU A 96 0.26 -1.36 11.44
N VAL A 97 1.13 -2.34 11.23
CA VAL A 97 0.82 -3.77 11.49
C VAL A 97 0.43 -4.01 12.95
N ALA A 98 1.10 -3.34 13.89
CA ALA A 98 0.89 -3.57 15.32
C ALA A 98 -0.44 -3.02 15.86
N ARG A 99 -1.03 -2.02 15.18
CA ARG A 99 -2.18 -1.25 15.69
C ARG A 99 -3.36 -1.17 14.74
N GLY A 100 -3.17 -1.50 13.46
CA GLY A 100 -4.17 -1.31 12.41
C GLY A 100 -4.47 0.15 12.08
N THR A 101 -3.76 1.10 12.69
CA THR A 101 -3.97 2.54 12.46
C THR A 101 -3.55 2.90 11.05
N GLU A 102 -4.42 3.60 10.33
CA GLU A 102 -4.11 4.16 9.02
C GLU A 102 -2.96 5.15 9.13
N HIS A 103 -1.94 4.94 8.31
CA HIS A 103 -0.82 5.83 8.14
C HIS A 103 -1.06 6.77 6.97
N ALA A 104 -1.46 6.22 5.82
CA ALA A 104 -1.75 6.96 4.60
C ALA A 104 -2.79 6.20 3.77
N LYS A 105 -3.61 6.97 3.05
CA LYS A 105 -4.52 6.47 2.02
C LYS A 105 -4.46 7.40 0.81
N ILE A 106 -4.26 6.84 -0.36
CA ILE A 106 -4.22 7.54 -1.64
C ILE A 106 -5.20 6.78 -2.55
N GLU A 107 -6.21 7.46 -3.07
CA GLU A 107 -7.29 6.85 -3.84
C GLU A 107 -7.31 7.39 -5.28
N GLY A 108 -7.84 6.62 -6.21
CA GLY A 108 -8.13 7.08 -7.57
C GLY A 108 -6.90 7.39 -8.42
N ILE A 109 -5.80 6.64 -8.25
CA ILE A 109 -4.57 6.88 -9.02
C ILE A 109 -4.46 5.95 -10.22
N TYR A 110 -3.93 6.45 -11.33
CA TYR A 110 -3.60 5.61 -12.48
C TYR A 110 -2.26 4.88 -12.30
N ILE A 111 -2.08 3.80 -13.06
CA ILE A 111 -0.92 2.91 -12.98
C ILE A 111 0.43 3.64 -13.12
N ASP A 112 0.50 4.67 -13.97
CA ASP A 112 1.73 5.46 -14.19
C ASP A 112 2.15 6.27 -12.95
N ASN A 113 1.21 6.54 -12.04
CA ASN A 113 1.46 7.28 -10.81
C ASN A 113 1.75 6.35 -9.61
N LEU A 114 1.54 5.04 -9.75
CA LEU A 114 1.66 4.08 -8.64
C LEU A 114 3.04 4.11 -7.99
N GLY A 115 4.11 4.12 -8.78
CA GLY A 115 5.48 4.19 -8.26
C GLY A 115 5.74 5.47 -7.43
N ARG A 116 5.23 6.62 -7.89
CA ARG A 116 5.35 7.90 -7.18
C ARG A 116 4.54 7.91 -5.90
N ALA A 117 3.30 7.42 -5.95
CA ALA A 117 2.44 7.30 -4.78
C ALA A 117 3.07 6.40 -3.70
N ALA A 118 3.65 5.26 -4.09
CA ALA A 118 4.28 4.35 -3.14
C ALA A 118 5.54 4.96 -2.51
N LEU A 119 6.41 5.62 -3.28
CA LEU A 119 7.58 6.32 -2.75
C LEU A 119 7.21 7.50 -1.84
N ALA A 120 6.04 8.12 -2.06
CA ALA A 120 5.60 9.22 -1.20
C ALA A 120 5.35 8.79 0.24
N VAL A 121 5.03 7.51 0.48
CA VAL A 121 4.75 6.98 1.82
C VAL A 121 6.00 6.95 2.69
N ASP A 122 7.17 6.67 2.12
CA ASP A 122 8.44 6.62 2.86
C ASP A 122 9.07 8.01 2.95
N TYR A 123 8.51 8.82 3.85
CA TYR A 123 8.99 10.18 4.09
C TYR A 123 9.32 10.41 5.57
N ASP A 124 10.50 10.97 5.81
CA ASP A 124 11.01 11.34 7.13
C ASP A 124 10.65 12.78 7.55
N GLY A 125 10.06 13.57 6.64
CA GLY A 125 9.70 14.96 6.90
C GLY A 125 8.44 15.15 7.75
N ARG A 126 7.93 16.40 7.74
CA ARG A 126 6.81 16.83 8.59
C ARG A 126 5.43 16.35 8.13
N GLU A 127 5.31 15.97 6.87
CA GLU A 127 4.05 15.56 6.25
C GLU A 127 3.95 14.05 6.12
N VAL A 128 2.75 13.49 6.18
CA VAL A 128 2.55 12.03 6.01
C VAL A 128 3.14 11.52 4.70
N LEU A 129 2.92 12.27 3.61
CA LEU A 129 3.40 11.95 2.27
C LEU A 129 4.54 12.90 1.88
N ASN A 130 5.49 12.41 1.07
CA ASN A 130 6.56 13.23 0.52
C ASN A 130 6.00 14.23 -0.52
N PRO A 131 6.09 15.55 -0.30
CA PRO A 131 5.56 16.54 -1.22
C PRO A 131 6.26 16.55 -2.59
N ARG A 132 7.46 15.98 -2.69
CA ARG A 132 8.18 15.84 -3.98
C ARG A 132 7.52 14.84 -4.92
N TYR A 133 6.84 13.84 -4.37
CA TYR A 133 6.23 12.75 -5.13
C TYR A 133 4.71 12.84 -5.17
N TRP A 134 4.11 13.49 -4.17
CA TRP A 134 2.66 13.60 -4.06
C TRP A 134 2.27 14.96 -3.51
N THR A 135 1.48 15.70 -4.29
CA THR A 135 0.84 16.94 -3.85
C THR A 135 -0.66 16.68 -3.84
N LYS A 136 -1.32 16.98 -2.72
CA LYS A 136 -2.78 16.89 -2.62
C LYS A 136 -3.46 17.97 -3.44
#